data_AF-A0A2N3RIV1-F1
#
_entry.id   AF-A0A2N3RIV1-F1
#
_cell.length_a   1.000
_cell.length_b   1.000
_cell.length_c   1.000
_cell.angle_alpha   90.00
_cell.angle_beta   90.00
_cell.angle_gamma   90.00
#
_symmetry.space_group_name_H-M   'P 1'
#
loop_
_entity.id
_entity.type
_entity.pdbx_description
1 polymer ?
#
loop_
_entity_poly.entity_id
_entity_poly.type
_entity_poly.pdbx_seq_one_letter_code
_entity_poly.pdbx_strand_id
1 'polypeptide(L)'
;MHAPPPNQSRAARYAFMLVLGGLIGLVATVMVANALQARRDPVPDSLMQVMAYQLRALRPDTGAACTPSQQLRRLQSLRLLADEVEPAFPEIGEDRRFGEHARALRAALDQAQGLPLADCNAIGQVHTRISEACEACHRDFR
;
A
#
# COMPACT_ATOMS: atom_id res chain seq x y z
N MET A 1 19.79 -10.50 66.59
CA MET A 1 20.85 -10.08 65.65
C MET A 1 20.18 -9.33 64.51
N HIS A 2 20.29 -7.99 64.49
CA HIS A 2 19.73 -7.17 63.40
C HIS A 2 20.83 -6.93 62.37
N ALA A 3 20.63 -7.39 61.13
CA ALA A 3 21.55 -7.12 60.02
C ALA A 3 21.48 -5.63 59.65
N PRO A 4 22.62 -4.94 59.45
CA PRO A 4 22.61 -3.56 58.98
C PRO A 4 22.01 -3.49 57.57
N PRO A 5 21.20 -2.46 57.26
CA PRO A 5 20.62 -2.33 55.93
C PRO A 5 21.75 -2.15 54.90
N PRO A 6 21.65 -2.78 53.71
CA PRO A 6 22.67 -2.65 52.68
C PRO A 6 22.82 -1.18 52.30
N ASN A 7 24.07 -0.70 52.30
CA ASN A 7 24.43 0.63 51.87
C ASN A 7 24.20 0.75 50.35
N GLN A 8 22.98 1.09 49.94
CA GLN A 8 22.69 1.35 48.53
C GLN A 8 23.63 2.44 48.00
N SER A 9 24.55 2.05 47.13
CA SER A 9 25.50 2.97 46.52
C SER A 9 24.74 4.01 45.69
N ARG A 10 25.15 5.27 45.78
CA ARG A 10 24.55 6.36 45.00
C ARG A 10 24.59 6.05 43.49
N ALA A 11 25.65 5.36 43.04
CA ALA A 11 25.80 4.88 41.68
C ALA A 11 24.68 3.91 41.26
N ALA A 12 24.29 2.95 42.10
CA ALA A 12 23.20 2.02 41.81
C ALA A 12 21.85 2.75 41.68
N ARG A 13 21.62 3.81 42.49
CA ARG A 13 20.40 4.63 42.39
C ARG A 13 20.35 5.43 41.08
N TYR A 14 21.46 6.05 40.68
CA TYR A 14 21.53 6.79 39.41
C TYR A 14 21.41 5.86 38.19
N ALA A 15 22.05 4.69 38.22
CA ALA A 15 21.91 3.69 37.16
C ALA A 15 20.46 3.21 37.02
N PHE A 16 19.78 2.93 38.15
CA PHE A 16 18.37 2.57 38.15
C PHE A 16 17.47 3.69 37.60
N MET A 17 17.69 4.95 38.00
CA MET A 17 16.94 6.09 37.46
C MET A 17 17.16 6.28 35.96
N LEU A 18 18.38 6.06 35.47
CA LEU A 18 18.70 6.16 34.04
C LEU A 18 17.99 5.06 33.24
N VAL A 19 18.04 3.81 33.72
CA VAL A 19 17.33 2.69 33.08
C VAL A 19 15.82 2.92 33.11
N LEU A 20 15.27 3.33 34.25
CA LEU A 20 13.83 3.59 34.40
C LEU A 20 13.39 4.76 33.50
N GLY A 21 14.15 5.85 33.47
CA GLY A 21 13.90 6.98 32.58
C GLY A 21 13.99 6.61 31.10
N GLY A 22 14.98 5.79 30.73
CA GLY A 22 15.10 5.26 29.38
C GLY A 22 13.93 4.37 28.97
N LEU A 23 13.47 3.48 29.87
CA LEU A 23 12.31 2.62 29.64
C LEU A 23 11.03 3.46 29.46
N ILE A 24 10.79 4.44 30.35
CA ILE A 24 9.63 5.34 30.25
C ILE A 24 9.69 6.14 28.94
N GLY A 25 10.86 6.68 28.59
CA GLY A 25 11.07 7.42 27.35
C GLY A 25 10.81 6.57 26.11
N LEU A 26 11.25 5.32 26.09
CA LEU A 26 11.00 4.39 25.00
C LEU A 26 9.50 4.08 24.85
N VAL A 27 8.81 3.76 25.96
CA VAL A 27 7.36 3.51 25.95
C VAL A 27 6.58 4.73 25.45
N ALA A 28 6.91 5.93 25.97
CA ALA A 28 6.27 7.17 25.56
C ALA A 28 6.49 7.44 24.06
N THR A 29 7.71 7.22 23.55
CA THR A 29 8.03 7.40 22.13
C THR A 29 7.22 6.45 21.24
N VAL A 30 7.12 5.17 21.61
CA VAL A 30 6.31 4.18 20.86
C VAL A 30 4.83 4.53 20.89
N MET A 31 4.30 4.99 22.03
CA MET A 31 2.90 5.41 22.13
C MET A 31 2.59 6.62 21.23
N VAL A 32 3.47 7.62 21.23
CA VAL A 32 3.33 8.79 20.35
C VAL A 32 3.43 8.38 18.88
N ALA A 33 4.41 7.56 18.52
CA ALA A 33 4.56 7.04 17.17
C ALA A 33 3.31 6.28 16.70
N ASN A 34 2.79 5.36 17.54
CA ASN A 34 1.57 4.62 17.25
C ASN A 34 0.34 5.54 17.13
N ALA A 35 0.22 6.56 17.98
CA ALA A 35 -0.88 7.51 17.90
C ALA A 35 -0.84 8.35 16.62
N LEU A 36 0.35 8.74 16.16
CA LEU A 36 0.52 9.42 14.87
C LEU A 36 0.24 8.48 13.70
N GLN A 37 0.69 7.22 13.78
CA GLN A 37 0.47 6.21 12.76
C GLN A 37 -1.02 5.87 12.61
N ALA A 38 -1.75 5.77 13.73
CA ALA A 38 -3.19 5.49 13.74
C ALA A 38 -4.02 6.64 13.14
N ARG A 39 -3.48 7.86 13.07
CA ARG A 39 -4.13 8.99 12.39
C ARG A 39 -3.87 9.00 10.88
N ARG A 40 -2.87 8.25 10.42
CA ARG A 40 -2.55 8.16 9.00
C ARG A 40 -3.38 7.04 8.42
N ASP A 41 -4.32 7.36 7.54
CA ASP A 41 -5.13 6.36 6.87
C ASP A 41 -4.23 5.52 5.94
N PRO A 42 -3.99 4.22 6.22
CA PRO A 42 -3.14 3.39 5.40
C PRO A 42 -3.84 2.91 4.12
N VAL A 43 -5.16 3.12 4.01
CA VAL A 43 -5.99 2.57 2.94
C VAL A 43 -5.51 3.01 1.55
N PRO A 44 -5.38 4.32 1.23
CA PRO A 44 -4.96 4.75 -0.12
C PRO A 44 -3.59 4.17 -0.55
N ASP A 45 -2.60 4.18 0.34
CA ASP A 45 -1.28 3.60 0.06
C ASP A 45 -1.37 2.08 -0.16
N SER A 46 -2.11 1.38 0.70
CA SER A 46 -2.27 -0.07 0.61
C SER A 46 -3.02 -0.49 -0.66
N LEU A 47 -4.05 0.26 -1.07
CA LEU A 47 -4.79 0.04 -2.30
C LEU A 47 -3.86 0.14 -3.51
N MET A 48 -3.09 1.23 -3.60
CA MET A 48 -2.12 1.42 -4.68
C MET A 48 -1.05 0.32 -4.70
N GLN A 49 -0.59 -0.13 -3.53
CA GLN A 49 0.37 -1.23 -3.41
C GLN A 49 -0.18 -2.56 -3.98
N VAL A 50 -1.44 -2.89 -3.65
CA VAL A 50 -2.10 -4.12 -4.15
C VAL A 50 -2.37 -4.02 -5.65
N MET A 51 -2.84 -2.87 -6.13
CA MET A 51 -3.02 -2.65 -7.57
C MET A 51 -1.70 -2.78 -8.33
N ALA A 52 -0.61 -2.19 -7.83
CA ALA A 52 0.71 -2.32 -8.41
C ALA A 52 1.25 -3.76 -8.39
N TYR A 53 0.91 -4.54 -7.36
CA TYR A 53 1.21 -5.97 -7.33
C TYR A 53 0.48 -6.74 -8.44
N GLN A 54 -0.83 -6.52 -8.60
CA GLN A 54 -1.62 -7.19 -9.64
C GLN A 54 -1.17 -6.79 -11.05
N LEU A 55 -0.88 -5.50 -11.27
CA LEU A 55 -0.39 -5.00 -12.56
C LEU A 55 0.97 -5.60 -12.93
N ARG A 56 1.93 -5.63 -12.00
CA ARG A 56 3.23 -6.28 -12.24
C ARG A 56 3.08 -7.75 -12.61
N ALA A 57 2.15 -8.44 -11.96
CA ALA A 57 1.93 -9.85 -12.20
C ALA A 57 1.11 -10.13 -13.49
N LEU A 58 0.49 -9.10 -14.08
CA LEU A 58 -0.11 -9.14 -15.41
C LEU A 58 0.96 -9.10 -16.52
N ARG A 59 2.13 -8.53 -16.23
CA ARG A 59 3.25 -8.50 -17.18
C ARG A 59 3.67 -9.95 -17.48
N PRO A 60 3.74 -10.34 -18.76
CA PRO A 60 4.21 -11.67 -19.12
C PRO A 60 5.70 -11.77 -18.79
N ASP A 61 6.07 -12.72 -17.92
CA ASP A 61 7.48 -13.02 -17.67
C ASP A 61 8.13 -13.56 -18.95
N THR A 62 9.35 -13.12 -19.23
CA THR A 62 10.14 -13.62 -20.35
C THR A 62 10.47 -15.10 -20.12
N GLY A 63 9.70 -15.99 -20.75
CA GLY A 63 9.87 -17.44 -20.66
C GLY A 63 8.76 -18.19 -19.90
N ALA A 64 7.82 -17.49 -19.26
CA ALA A 64 6.64 -18.12 -18.67
C ALA A 64 5.50 -18.22 -19.70
N ALA A 65 4.77 -19.33 -19.68
CA ALA A 65 3.56 -19.46 -20.49
C ALA A 65 2.48 -18.48 -19.97
N CYS A 66 1.93 -17.65 -20.86
CA CYS A 66 0.76 -16.84 -20.51
C CYS A 66 -0.46 -17.76 -20.42
N THR A 67 -0.94 -17.99 -19.20
CA THR A 67 -2.17 -18.73 -18.98
C THR A 67 -3.35 -17.76 -19.02
N PRO A 68 -4.23 -17.80 -20.05
CA PRO A 68 -5.28 -16.79 -20.22
C PRO A 68 -6.20 -16.67 -19.01
N SER A 69 -6.52 -17.80 -18.36
CA SER A 69 -7.37 -17.82 -17.16
C SER A 69 -6.73 -17.13 -15.95
N GLN A 70 -5.40 -17.20 -15.79
CA GLN A 70 -4.71 -16.47 -14.72
C GLN A 70 -4.73 -14.97 -15.00
N GLN A 71 -4.49 -14.57 -16.25
CA GLN A 71 -4.49 -13.16 -16.64
C GLN A 71 -5.88 -12.53 -16.50
N LEU A 72 -6.94 -13.26 -16.88
CA LEU A 72 -8.31 -12.80 -16.67
C LEU A 72 -8.62 -12.59 -15.19
N ARG A 73 -8.20 -13.49 -14.29
CA ARG A 73 -8.37 -13.30 -12.83
C ARG A 73 -7.63 -12.06 -12.33
N ARG A 74 -6.45 -11.75 -12.86
CA ARG A 74 -5.71 -10.51 -12.49
C ARG A 74 -6.44 -9.26 -12.95
N LEU A 75 -6.98 -9.25 -14.17
CA LEU A 75 -7.80 -8.14 -14.68
C LEU A 75 -9.08 -7.94 -13.86
N GLN A 76 -9.73 -9.02 -13.44
CA GLN A 76 -10.89 -8.97 -12.54
C GLN A 76 -10.52 -8.37 -11.19
N SER A 77 -9.40 -8.81 -10.59
CA SER A 77 -8.90 -8.23 -9.34
C SER A 77 -8.60 -6.74 -9.47
N LEU A 78 -7.91 -6.32 -10.53
CA LEU A 78 -7.65 -4.90 -10.80
C LEU A 78 -8.93 -4.10 -10.95
N ARG A 79 -9.93 -4.64 -11.64
CA ARG A 79 -11.21 -3.97 -11.87
C ARG A 79 -11.98 -3.74 -10.58
N LEU A 80 -11.99 -4.70 -9.66
CA LEU A 80 -12.60 -4.56 -8.33
C LEU A 80 -11.86 -3.51 -7.50
N LEU A 81 -10.53 -3.53 -7.49
CA LEU A 81 -9.72 -2.53 -6.77
C LEU A 81 -9.90 -1.13 -7.35
N ALA A 82 -10.12 -1.01 -8.67
CA ALA A 82 -10.33 0.28 -9.33
C ALA A 82 -11.64 0.98 -8.90
N ASP A 83 -12.66 0.24 -8.44
CA ASP A 83 -13.87 0.85 -7.86
C ASP A 83 -13.60 1.50 -6.51
N GLU A 84 -12.56 1.05 -5.80
CA GLU A 84 -12.19 1.58 -4.48
C GLU A 84 -11.30 2.84 -4.58
N VAL A 85 -10.88 3.26 -5.77
CA VAL A 85 -9.94 4.38 -5.94
C VAL A 85 -10.54 5.72 -5.51
N GLU A 86 -11.79 6.01 -5.87
CA GLU A 86 -12.46 7.25 -5.42
C GLU A 86 -12.71 7.25 -3.90
N PRO A 87 -13.31 6.21 -3.28
CA PRO A 87 -13.57 6.21 -1.84
C PRO A 87 -12.32 6.09 -0.96
N ALA A 88 -11.24 5.44 -1.44
CA ALA A 88 -10.00 5.32 -0.68
C ALA A 88 -9.22 6.64 -0.54
N PHE A 89 -9.56 7.66 -1.33
CA PHE A 89 -8.88 8.96 -1.34
C PHE A 89 -9.85 10.09 -0.96
N PRO A 90 -10.35 10.15 0.29
CA PRO A 90 -11.42 11.08 0.66
C PRO A 90 -11.07 12.57 0.48
N GLU A 91 -9.78 12.93 0.50
CA GLU A 91 -9.35 14.33 0.31
C GLU A 91 -9.40 14.80 -1.15
N ILE A 92 -9.32 13.88 -2.12
CA ILE A 92 -9.27 14.20 -3.56
C ILE A 92 -10.32 13.44 -4.39
N GLY A 93 -11.08 12.52 -3.78
CA GLY A 93 -12.03 11.64 -4.44
C GLY A 93 -13.19 12.38 -5.11
N GLU A 94 -13.54 13.57 -4.61
CA GLU A 94 -14.55 14.45 -5.21
C GLU A 94 -13.98 15.38 -6.28
N ASP A 95 -12.66 15.41 -6.50
CA ASP A 95 -12.06 16.19 -7.58
C ASP A 95 -12.48 15.62 -8.95
N ARG A 96 -13.01 16.49 -9.81
CA ARG A 96 -13.51 16.09 -11.13
C ARG A 96 -12.42 15.41 -11.98
N ARG A 97 -11.20 15.94 -11.98
CA ARG A 97 -10.07 15.39 -12.76
C ARG A 97 -9.64 14.04 -12.19
N PHE A 98 -9.62 13.91 -10.85
CA PHE A 98 -9.33 12.63 -10.21
C PHE A 98 -10.35 11.57 -10.61
N GLY A 99 -11.64 11.87 -10.52
CA GLY A 99 -12.71 10.98 -10.94
C GLY A 99 -12.68 10.65 -12.44
N GLU A 100 -12.25 11.58 -13.29
CA GLU A 100 -12.03 11.33 -14.73
C GLU A 100 -10.94 10.29 -14.97
N HIS A 101 -9.80 10.41 -14.30
CA HIS A 101 -8.73 9.42 -14.39
C HIS A 101 -9.15 8.05 -13.82
N ALA A 102 -9.86 8.04 -12.68
CA ALA A 102 -10.38 6.81 -12.09
C ALA A 102 -11.39 6.11 -13.01
N ARG A 103 -12.25 6.87 -13.70
CA ARG A 103 -13.16 6.33 -14.73
C ARG A 103 -12.39 5.82 -15.96
N ALA A 104 -11.37 6.54 -16.41
CA ALA A 104 -10.53 6.11 -17.54
C ALA A 104 -9.83 4.77 -17.25
N LEU A 105 -9.30 4.59 -16.03
CA LEU A 105 -8.71 3.32 -15.60
C LEU A 105 -9.73 2.17 -15.61
N ARG A 106 -10.92 2.39 -15.03
CA ARG A 106 -12.00 1.39 -15.04
C ARG A 106 -12.40 1.02 -16.47
N ALA A 107 -12.55 2.01 -17.36
CA ALA A 107 -12.87 1.78 -18.76
C ALA A 107 -11.78 0.97 -19.49
N ALA A 108 -10.50 1.23 -19.23
CA ALA A 108 -9.39 0.46 -19.80
C ALA A 108 -9.42 -1.01 -19.32
N LEU A 109 -9.74 -1.24 -18.04
CA LEU A 109 -9.89 -2.58 -17.45
C LEU A 109 -11.10 -3.32 -18.02
N ASP A 110 -12.25 -2.65 -18.17
CA ASP A 110 -13.46 -3.23 -18.76
C ASP A 110 -13.22 -3.65 -20.22
N GLN A 111 -12.55 -2.79 -21.00
CA GLN A 111 -12.14 -3.13 -22.37
C GLN A 111 -11.19 -4.33 -22.41
N ALA A 112 -10.22 -4.39 -21.50
CA ALA A 112 -9.26 -5.48 -21.44
C ALA A 112 -9.91 -6.83 -21.14
N GLN A 113 -10.94 -6.86 -20.29
CA GLN A 113 -11.68 -8.09 -19.97
C GLN A 113 -12.49 -8.64 -21.16
N GLY A 114 -12.88 -7.79 -22.11
CA GLY A 114 -13.57 -8.18 -23.34
C GLY A 114 -12.65 -8.69 -24.45
N LEU A 115 -11.32 -8.57 -24.31
CA LEU A 115 -10.38 -9.00 -25.34
C LEU A 115 -10.11 -10.51 -25.28
N PRO A 116 -9.97 -11.18 -26.44
CA PRO A 116 -9.46 -12.54 -26.49
C PRO A 116 -7.96 -12.51 -26.11
N LEU A 117 -7.67 -12.84 -24.84
CA LEU A 117 -6.31 -12.90 -24.28
C LEU A 117 -5.55 -14.15 -24.74
N ALA A 118 -5.52 -14.37 -26.06
CA ALA A 118 -5.10 -15.62 -26.69
C ALA A 118 -3.58 -15.86 -26.61
N ASP A 119 -2.78 -14.79 -26.50
CA ASP A 119 -1.33 -14.88 -26.44
C ASP A 119 -0.69 -13.83 -25.51
N CYS A 120 0.61 -14.00 -25.25
CA CYS A 120 1.40 -13.10 -24.41
C CYS A 120 1.55 -11.69 -24.99
N ASN A 121 1.44 -11.52 -26.31
CA ASN A 121 1.56 -10.20 -26.93
C ASN A 121 0.32 -9.35 -26.63
N ALA A 122 -0.87 -9.94 -26.78
CA ALA A 122 -2.13 -9.32 -26.41
C ALA A 122 -2.14 -8.88 -24.94
N ILE A 123 -1.62 -9.73 -24.05
CA ILE A 123 -1.44 -9.38 -22.62
C ILE A 123 -0.46 -8.22 -22.44
N GLY A 124 0.65 -8.20 -23.17
CA GLY A 124 1.60 -7.09 -23.15
C GLY A 124 0.96 -5.76 -23.53
N GLN A 125 0.14 -5.74 -24.59
CA GLN A 125 -0.59 -4.53 -25.02
C GLN A 125 -1.60 -4.07 -23.95
N VAL A 126 -2.34 -5.01 -23.35
CA VAL A 126 -3.26 -4.71 -22.25
C VAL A 126 -2.52 -4.12 -21.06
N HIS A 127 -1.40 -4.73 -20.66
CA HIS A 127 -0.55 -4.24 -19.58
C HIS A 127 -0.07 -2.80 -19.84
N THR A 128 0.37 -2.49 -21.07
CA THR A 128 0.79 -1.14 -21.44
C THR A 128 -0.35 -0.13 -21.31
N ARG A 129 -1.54 -0.41 -21.87
CA ARG A 129 -2.70 0.51 -21.78
C ARG A 129 -3.12 0.77 -20.34
N ILE A 130 -3.13 -0.26 -19.48
CA ILE A 130 -3.46 -0.08 -18.06
C ILE A 130 -2.37 0.73 -17.36
N SER A 131 -1.09 0.46 -17.64
CA SER A 131 0.02 1.24 -17.10
C SER A 131 -0.08 2.73 -17.48
N GLU A 132 -0.42 3.04 -18.72
CA GLU A 132 -0.62 4.42 -19.20
C GLU A 132 -1.77 5.12 -18.45
N ALA A 133 -2.88 4.42 -18.17
CA ALA A 133 -3.98 4.97 -17.38
C ALA A 133 -3.56 5.23 -15.92
N CYS A 134 -2.79 4.32 -15.31
CA CYS A 134 -2.22 4.51 -13.98
C CYS A 134 -1.29 5.75 -13.95
N GLU A 135 -0.39 5.87 -14.94
CA GLU A 135 0.53 7.01 -15.04
C GLU A 135 -0.18 8.33 -15.30
N ALA A 136 -1.28 8.34 -16.08
CA ALA A 136 -2.07 9.54 -16.31
C ALA A 136 -2.64 10.12 -15.01
N CYS A 137 -3.17 9.26 -14.13
CA CYS A 137 -3.60 9.68 -12.80
C CYS A 137 -2.43 10.16 -11.94
N HIS A 138 -1.35 9.36 -11.87
CA HIS A 138 -0.20 9.69 -11.02
C HIS A 138 0.51 10.99 -11.43
N ARG A 139 0.56 11.33 -12.72
CA ARG A 139 1.16 12.61 -13.16
C ARG A 139 0.46 13.83 -12.57
N ASP A 140 -0.83 13.72 -12.27
CA ASP A 140 -1.63 14.83 -11.78
C ASP A 140 -1.75 14.86 -10.25
N PHE A 141 -1.63 13.70 -9.58
CA PHE A 141 -2.03 13.52 -8.17
C PHE A 141 -0.98 12.87 -7.25
N ARG A 142 0.23 12.56 -7.75
CA ARG A 142 1.33 11.98 -6.96
C ARG A 142 2.57 12.88 -6.96
#